data_AF-A0A5S3Y7K8-F1
#
_entry.id   AF-A0A5S3Y7K8-F1
#
_cell.length_a   1.000
_cell.length_b   1.000
_cell.length_c   1.000
_cell.angle_alpha   90.00
_cell.angle_beta   90.00
_cell.angle_gamma   90.00
#
_symmetry.space_group_name_H-M   'P 1'
#
loop_
_entity.id
_entity.type
_entity.pdbx_description
1 polymer ?
#
loop_
_entity_poly.entity_id
_entity_poly.type
_entity_poly.pdbx_seq_one_letter_code
_entity_poly.pdbx_strand_id
1 'polypeptide(L)'
;MTNEQPSHDQITDILTQVHSSDLLTSFIHAYNQEQAESEEQQTIHKLYKQNTADEIQILKSQLEAEKRLVASQQESLAQQTEDLKKAAKAIEDAQTLAKTTTAQLNQITTLKQQLEAAQQAVRELKQLNPEKLKEQIKRTKEANVKAQARNKKLMLEAKEYRKTIAHHEQRYNECINKIRQQKAELEHNTGAGLYHKGKDHLIIWPQKTKMARPDGSMFESRSLLYLHQSGRGGLVTFDPETGAQLCAAPKGGLRMADETIEYAKDWLFTVNELQDGVVHDKDMIPVNHNL
;
A
#
# COMPACT_ATOMS: atom_id res chain seq x y z
N MET A 1 -97.54 55.96 80.33
CA MET A 1 -96.85 57.19 80.79
C MET A 1 -97.19 58.26 79.77
N THR A 2 -98.03 59.26 80.00
CA THR A 2 -98.71 59.82 81.19
C THR A 2 -100.21 59.54 81.14
N ASN A 3 -100.68 58.71 82.07
CA ASN A 3 -102.09 58.60 82.44
C ASN A 3 -102.42 59.87 83.22
N GLU A 4 -103.23 60.77 82.67
CA GLU A 4 -104.04 61.65 83.52
C GLU A 4 -105.12 60.76 84.14
N GLN A 5 -104.88 60.28 85.36
CA GLN A 5 -105.93 59.68 86.17
C GLN A 5 -106.85 60.80 86.64
N PRO A 6 -108.14 60.81 86.26
CA PRO A 6 -109.09 61.71 86.89
C PRO A 6 -109.20 61.37 88.38
N SER A 7 -109.23 62.43 89.19
CA SER A 7 -109.33 62.38 90.65
C SER A 7 -110.53 61.55 91.14
N HIS A 8 -110.40 60.96 92.32
CA HIS A 8 -111.40 60.06 92.92
C HIS A 8 -112.81 60.69 93.06
N ASP A 9 -112.90 62.03 93.06
CA ASP A 9 -114.17 62.78 93.11
C ASP A 9 -114.86 62.90 91.73
N GLN A 10 -114.13 62.76 90.62
CA GLN A 10 -114.70 62.77 89.26
C GLN A 10 -115.27 61.42 88.84
N ILE A 11 -114.85 60.33 89.47
CA ILE A 11 -115.36 58.98 89.18
C ILE A 11 -116.79 58.82 89.73
N THR A 12 -117.12 59.47 90.85
CA THR A 12 -118.47 59.43 91.43
C THR A 12 -119.49 60.30 90.69
N ASP A 13 -119.08 61.40 90.05
CA ASP A 13 -120.01 62.31 89.35
C ASP A 13 -120.30 61.90 87.90
N ILE A 14 -119.43 61.09 87.28
CA ILE A 14 -119.70 60.48 85.96
C ILE A 14 -120.68 59.30 86.09
N LEU A 15 -120.68 58.60 87.23
CA LEU A 15 -121.58 57.45 87.48
C LEU A 15 -123.04 57.85 87.78
N THR A 16 -123.35 59.13 88.04
CA THR A 16 -124.72 59.61 88.29
C THR A 16 -125.37 60.26 87.06
N GLN A 17 -124.61 60.62 86.02
CA GLN A 17 -125.12 61.20 84.77
C GLN A 17 -124.98 60.30 83.53
N VAL A 18 -124.16 59.26 83.58
CA VAL A 18 -124.14 58.21 82.55
C VAL A 18 -125.20 57.17 82.92
N HIS A 19 -126.26 57.08 82.13
CA HIS A 19 -127.29 56.06 82.33
C HIS A 19 -126.59 54.69 82.32
N SER A 20 -126.94 53.79 83.25
CA SER A 20 -126.30 52.46 83.39
C SER A 20 -126.19 51.68 82.08
N SER A 21 -127.10 51.96 81.14
CA SER A 21 -127.10 51.53 79.73
C SER A 21 -125.82 51.88 78.97
N ASP A 22 -125.33 53.12 79.05
CA ASP A 22 -124.22 53.61 78.23
C ASP A 22 -122.86 53.11 78.75
N LEU A 23 -122.72 52.98 80.08
CA LEU A 23 -121.56 52.34 80.69
C LEU A 23 -121.47 50.86 80.30
N LEU A 24 -122.60 50.13 80.35
CA LEU A 24 -122.66 48.73 79.92
C LEU A 24 -122.35 48.58 78.43
N THR A 25 -122.84 49.51 77.61
CA THR A 25 -122.62 49.51 76.15
C THR A 25 -121.14 49.76 75.82
N SER A 26 -120.51 50.74 76.47
CA SER A 26 -119.07 51.00 76.31
C SER A 26 -118.20 49.83 76.79
N PHE A 27 -118.57 49.17 77.90
CA PHE A 27 -117.88 47.99 78.39
C PHE A 27 -118.02 46.81 77.43
N ILE A 28 -119.21 46.55 76.89
CA ILE A 28 -119.44 45.50 75.88
C ILE A 28 -118.61 45.79 74.63
N HIS A 29 -118.54 47.04 74.17
CA HIS A 29 -117.69 47.41 73.03
C HIS A 29 -116.21 47.22 73.31
N ALA A 30 -115.70 47.68 74.45
CA ALA A 30 -114.29 47.52 74.83
C ALA A 30 -113.92 46.03 75.01
N TYR A 31 -114.79 45.24 75.65
CA TYR A 31 -114.60 43.80 75.83
C TYR A 31 -114.63 43.05 74.48
N ASN A 32 -115.57 43.37 73.59
CA ASN A 32 -115.61 42.79 72.24
C ASN A 32 -114.38 43.19 71.40
N GLN A 33 -113.87 44.41 71.58
CA GLN A 33 -112.66 44.88 70.90
C GLN A 33 -111.40 44.19 71.46
N GLU A 34 -111.27 44.06 72.77
CA GLU A 34 -110.18 43.31 73.42
C GLU A 34 -110.22 41.83 73.02
N GLN A 35 -111.42 41.25 72.92
CA GLN A 35 -111.61 39.89 72.45
C GLN A 35 -111.20 39.75 70.98
N ALA A 36 -111.55 40.71 70.12
CA ALA A 36 -111.12 40.74 68.72
C ALA A 36 -109.59 40.90 68.57
N GLU A 37 -108.96 41.79 69.34
CA GLU A 37 -107.51 41.98 69.34
C GLU A 37 -106.76 40.74 69.87
N SER A 38 -107.29 40.08 70.91
CA SER A 38 -106.75 38.81 71.43
C SER A 38 -106.88 37.68 70.39
N GLU A 39 -108.02 37.59 69.70
CA GLU A 39 -108.22 36.63 68.61
C GLU A 39 -107.27 36.90 67.43
N GLU A 40 -107.04 38.16 67.07
CA GLU A 40 -106.09 38.57 66.04
C GLU A 40 -104.64 38.23 66.43
N GLN A 41 -104.21 38.54 67.66
CA GLN A 41 -102.89 38.21 68.17
C GLN A 41 -102.65 36.70 68.22
N GLN A 42 -103.64 35.91 68.63
CA GLN A 42 -103.55 34.45 68.59
C GLN A 42 -103.42 33.92 67.16
N THR A 43 -104.10 34.55 66.20
CA THR A 43 -104.01 34.21 64.79
C THR A 43 -102.62 34.52 64.24
N ILE A 44 -102.08 35.72 64.53
CA ILE A 44 -100.72 36.13 64.17
C ILE A 44 -99.68 35.18 64.79
N HIS A 45 -99.82 34.85 66.07
CA HIS A 45 -98.89 33.96 66.75
C HIS A 45 -98.91 32.53 66.18
N LYS A 46 -100.10 32.00 65.83
CA LYS A 46 -100.23 30.73 65.12
C LYS A 46 -99.52 30.77 63.75
N LEU A 47 -99.73 31.84 62.98
CA LEU A 47 -99.07 32.03 61.68
C LEU A 47 -97.54 32.11 61.81
N TYR A 48 -97.01 32.86 62.77
CA TYR A 48 -95.56 32.93 63.02
C TYR A 48 -94.97 31.59 63.41
N LYS A 49 -95.63 30.85 64.30
CA LYS A 49 -95.19 29.52 64.72
C LYS A 49 -95.19 28.53 63.55
N GLN A 50 -96.18 28.62 62.66
CA GLN A 50 -96.26 27.82 61.45
C GLN A 50 -95.16 28.19 60.46
N ASN A 51 -94.98 29.47 60.13
CA ASN A 51 -93.92 29.93 59.23
C ASN A 51 -92.52 29.53 59.71
N THR A 52 -92.26 29.65 61.02
CA THR A 52 -90.97 29.25 61.61
C THR A 52 -90.75 27.74 61.52
N ALA A 53 -91.81 26.94 61.74
CA ALA A 53 -91.73 25.49 61.60
C ALA A 53 -91.48 25.09 60.14
N ASP A 54 -92.13 25.75 59.19
CA ASP A 54 -91.96 25.52 57.76
C ASP A 54 -90.52 25.87 57.30
N GLU A 55 -89.97 27.00 57.77
CA GLU A 55 -88.60 27.41 57.45
C GLU A 55 -87.55 26.45 58.03
N ILE A 56 -87.74 25.99 59.28
CA ILE A 56 -86.89 24.95 59.88
C ILE A 56 -86.96 23.65 59.07
N GLN A 57 -88.15 23.28 58.58
CA GLN A 57 -88.32 22.08 57.75
C GLN A 57 -87.59 22.21 56.40
N ILE A 58 -87.68 23.38 55.76
CA ILE A 58 -86.96 23.67 54.51
C ILE A 58 -85.45 23.58 54.72
N LEU A 59 -84.91 24.24 55.77
CA LEU A 59 -83.48 24.23 56.07
C LEU A 59 -82.97 22.83 56.40
N LYS A 60 -83.73 22.02 57.14
CA LYS A 60 -83.40 20.61 57.38
C LYS A 60 -83.35 19.81 56.08
N SER A 61 -84.32 20.02 55.19
CA SER A 61 -84.34 19.37 53.88
C SER A 61 -83.14 19.76 53.01
N GLN A 62 -82.77 21.03 52.99
CA GLN A 62 -81.59 21.52 52.28
C GLN A 62 -80.28 20.95 52.84
N LEU A 63 -80.12 20.93 54.17
CA LEU A 63 -78.95 20.37 54.82
C LEU A 63 -78.81 18.86 54.54
N GLU A 64 -79.91 18.12 54.51
CA GLU A 64 -79.88 16.71 54.11
C GLU A 64 -79.51 16.54 52.63
N ALA A 65 -80.02 17.41 51.75
CA ALA A 65 -79.67 17.39 50.33
C ALA A 65 -78.17 17.67 50.10
N GLU A 66 -77.61 18.67 50.78
CA GLU A 66 -76.16 18.97 50.70
C GLU A 66 -75.31 17.82 51.24
N LYS A 67 -75.69 17.20 52.38
CA LYS A 67 -74.97 16.04 52.91
C LYS A 67 -74.95 14.88 51.91
N ARG A 68 -76.07 14.62 51.23
CA ARG A 68 -76.15 13.60 50.17
C ARG A 68 -75.27 13.97 48.97
N LEU A 69 -75.26 15.25 48.58
CA LEU A 69 -74.41 15.75 47.49
C LEU A 69 -72.93 15.59 47.80
N VAL A 70 -72.49 16.00 49.00
CA VAL A 70 -71.09 15.89 49.43
C VAL A 70 -70.66 14.42 49.50
N ALA A 71 -71.49 13.54 50.04
CA ALA A 71 -71.22 12.10 50.06
C ALA A 71 -71.07 11.53 48.64
N SER A 72 -71.98 11.90 47.73
CA SER A 72 -71.91 11.50 46.31
C SER A 72 -70.65 12.02 45.61
N GLN A 73 -70.25 13.26 45.88
CA GLN A 73 -69.02 13.84 45.33
C GLN A 73 -67.76 13.17 45.89
N GLN A 74 -67.73 12.83 47.18
CA GLN A 74 -66.63 12.10 47.79
C GLN A 74 -66.48 10.69 47.22
N GLU A 75 -67.60 9.99 47.01
CA GLU A 75 -67.60 8.68 46.36
C GLU A 75 -67.08 8.76 44.91
N SER A 76 -67.54 9.77 44.15
CA SER A 76 -67.06 10.04 42.79
C SER A 76 -65.57 10.37 42.75
N LEU A 77 -65.07 11.20 43.67
CA LEU A 77 -63.64 11.53 43.78
C LEU A 77 -62.80 10.31 44.15
N ALA A 78 -63.28 9.45 45.05
CA ALA A 78 -62.60 8.20 45.40
C ALA A 78 -62.49 7.28 44.17
N GLN A 79 -63.59 7.13 43.42
CA GLN A 79 -63.62 6.34 42.19
C GLN A 79 -62.66 6.89 41.13
N GLN A 80 -62.71 8.21 40.87
CA GLN A 80 -61.81 8.87 39.91
C GLN A 80 -60.33 8.73 40.32
N THR A 81 -60.03 8.80 41.62
CA THR A 81 -58.67 8.61 42.13
C THR A 81 -58.18 7.18 41.88
N GLU A 82 -59.05 6.19 42.06
CA GLU A 82 -58.72 4.79 41.78
C GLU A 82 -58.52 4.54 40.27
N ASP A 83 -59.37 5.13 39.44
CA ASP A 83 -59.28 5.03 37.98
C ASP A 83 -58.00 5.70 37.46
N LEU A 84 -57.62 6.86 38.01
CA LEU A 84 -56.34 7.52 37.70
C LEU A 84 -55.13 6.66 38.08
N LYS A 85 -55.18 5.97 39.23
CA LYS A 85 -54.10 5.03 39.63
C LYS A 85 -54.00 3.85 38.66
N LYS A 86 -55.14 3.28 38.24
CA LYS A 86 -55.18 2.21 37.23
C LYS A 86 -54.64 2.68 35.88
N ALA A 87 -55.03 3.87 35.44
CA ALA A 87 -54.54 4.47 34.20
C ALA A 87 -53.03 4.75 34.25
N ALA A 88 -52.52 5.31 35.35
CA ALA A 88 -51.09 5.56 35.53
C ALA A 88 -50.26 4.27 35.43
N LYS A 89 -50.73 3.19 36.09
CA LYS A 89 -50.07 1.88 36.01
C LYS A 89 -50.12 1.30 34.59
N ALA A 90 -51.26 1.40 33.90
CA ALA A 90 -51.37 0.94 32.51
C ALA A 90 -50.42 1.69 31.56
N ILE A 91 -50.19 3.00 31.79
CA ILE A 91 -49.22 3.79 31.03
C ILE A 91 -47.78 3.32 31.31
N GLU A 92 -47.43 3.06 32.55
CA GLU A 92 -46.11 2.55 32.93
C GLU A 92 -45.83 1.17 32.31
N ASP A 93 -46.81 0.27 32.38
CA ASP A 93 -46.74 -1.05 31.74
C ASP A 93 -46.59 -0.92 30.22
N ALA A 94 -47.36 -0.02 29.59
CA ALA A 94 -47.28 0.24 28.15
C ALA A 94 -45.91 0.81 27.72
N GLN A 95 -45.33 1.72 28.51
CA GLN A 95 -43.99 2.25 28.26
C GLN A 95 -42.93 1.15 28.36
N THR A 96 -43.04 0.27 29.35
CA THR A 96 -42.12 -0.85 29.56
C THR A 96 -42.21 -1.85 28.41
N LEU A 97 -43.44 -2.16 27.97
CA LEU A 97 -43.67 -3.01 26.80
C LEU A 97 -43.07 -2.40 25.54
N ALA A 98 -43.33 -1.11 25.28
CA ALA A 98 -42.82 -0.41 24.11
C ALA A 98 -41.28 -0.45 24.04
N LYS A 99 -40.59 -0.17 25.15
CA LYS A 99 -39.11 -0.27 25.23
C LYS A 99 -38.63 -1.69 24.91
N THR A 100 -39.29 -2.70 25.45
CA THR A 100 -38.94 -4.11 25.23
C THR A 100 -39.15 -4.49 23.76
N THR A 101 -40.27 -4.08 23.15
CA THR A 101 -40.55 -4.33 21.73
C THR A 101 -39.54 -3.64 20.82
N THR A 102 -39.15 -2.39 21.11
CA THR A 102 -38.11 -1.69 20.35
C THR A 102 -36.77 -2.40 20.44
N ALA A 103 -36.37 -2.86 21.64
CA ALA A 103 -35.14 -3.61 21.83
C ALA A 103 -35.15 -4.94 21.03
N GLN A 104 -36.26 -5.67 21.07
CA GLN A 104 -36.44 -6.91 20.29
C GLN A 104 -36.38 -6.66 18.78
N LEU A 105 -37.02 -5.60 18.28
CA LEU A 105 -36.98 -5.21 16.86
C LEU A 105 -35.56 -4.87 16.39
N ASN A 106 -34.80 -4.16 17.22
CA ASN A 106 -33.39 -3.86 16.93
C ASN A 106 -32.57 -5.15 16.85
N GLN A 107 -32.76 -6.08 17.80
CA GLN A 107 -32.06 -7.36 17.80
C GLN A 107 -32.42 -8.22 16.58
N ILE A 108 -33.70 -8.27 16.20
CA ILE A 108 -34.16 -8.96 14.98
C ILE A 108 -33.50 -8.36 13.74
N THR A 109 -33.40 -7.04 13.67
CA THR A 109 -32.76 -6.34 12.55
C THR A 109 -31.28 -6.72 12.44
N THR A 110 -30.55 -6.69 13.56
CA THR A 110 -29.14 -7.11 13.60
C THR A 110 -28.96 -8.57 13.18
N LEU A 111 -29.82 -9.48 13.67
CA LEU A 111 -29.76 -10.90 13.33
C LEU A 111 -30.04 -11.14 11.83
N LYS A 112 -30.99 -10.40 11.23
CA LYS A 112 -31.25 -10.48 9.79
C LYS A 112 -30.03 -10.05 8.96
N GLN A 113 -29.38 -8.96 9.35
CA GLN A 113 -28.15 -8.49 8.67
C GLN A 113 -27.01 -9.51 8.77
N GLN A 114 -26.82 -10.10 9.96
CA GLN A 114 -25.82 -11.16 10.15
C GLN A 114 -26.13 -12.40 9.32
N LEU A 115 -27.41 -12.78 9.21
CA LEU A 115 -27.84 -13.92 8.40
C LEU A 115 -27.58 -13.67 6.90
N GLU A 116 -27.88 -12.47 6.39
CA GLU A 116 -27.60 -12.10 5.00
C GLU A 116 -26.09 -12.14 4.71
N ALA A 117 -25.27 -11.57 5.59
CA ALA A 117 -23.81 -11.61 5.46
C ALA A 117 -23.27 -13.06 5.44
N ALA A 118 -23.76 -13.91 6.34
CA ALA A 118 -23.37 -15.33 6.37
C ALA A 118 -23.81 -16.08 5.11
N GLN A 119 -25.02 -15.83 4.61
CA GLN A 119 -25.49 -16.42 3.35
C GLN A 119 -24.65 -15.97 2.15
N GLN A 120 -24.22 -14.72 2.12
CA GLN A 120 -23.35 -14.19 1.08
C GLN A 120 -21.97 -14.84 1.12
N ALA A 121 -21.35 -14.97 2.30
CA ALA A 121 -20.10 -15.69 2.48
C ALA A 121 -20.19 -17.16 2.04
N VAL A 122 -21.30 -17.85 2.35
CA VAL A 122 -21.52 -19.23 1.89
C VAL A 122 -21.67 -19.31 0.36
N ARG A 123 -22.32 -18.32 -0.28
CA ARG A 123 -22.40 -18.26 -1.75
C ARG A 123 -21.03 -18.06 -2.38
N GLU A 124 -20.21 -17.16 -1.85
CA GLU A 124 -18.84 -16.94 -2.31
C GLU A 124 -17.97 -18.20 -2.16
N LEU A 125 -18.06 -18.89 -1.02
CA LEU A 125 -17.36 -20.16 -0.82
C LEU A 125 -17.86 -21.28 -1.75
N LYS A 126 -19.17 -21.33 -2.06
CA LYS A 126 -19.71 -22.27 -3.05
C LYS A 126 -19.31 -21.95 -4.49
N GLN A 127 -19.02 -20.68 -4.80
CA GLN A 127 -18.48 -20.28 -6.10
C GLN A 127 -17.03 -20.74 -6.29
N LEU A 128 -16.24 -20.84 -5.21
CA LEU A 128 -14.95 -21.52 -5.26
C LEU A 128 -15.19 -23.02 -5.52
N ASN A 129 -15.09 -23.44 -6.78
CA ASN A 129 -15.19 -24.83 -7.16
C ASN A 129 -13.86 -25.55 -6.82
N PRO A 130 -13.83 -26.39 -5.76
CA PRO A 130 -12.58 -26.99 -5.30
C PRO A 130 -11.98 -27.95 -6.33
N GLU A 131 -12.81 -28.56 -7.18
CA GLU A 131 -12.35 -29.43 -8.25
C GLU A 131 -11.64 -28.65 -9.36
N LYS A 132 -12.14 -27.46 -9.73
CA LYS A 132 -11.43 -26.57 -10.67
C LYS A 132 -10.08 -26.12 -10.12
N LEU A 133 -10.00 -25.80 -8.82
CA LEU A 133 -8.75 -25.43 -8.17
C LEU A 133 -7.75 -26.59 -8.15
N LYS A 134 -8.20 -27.81 -7.83
CA LYS A 134 -7.36 -29.02 -7.91
C LYS A 134 -6.85 -29.26 -9.33
N GLU A 135 -7.70 -29.11 -10.33
CA GLU A 135 -7.32 -29.29 -11.73
C GLU A 135 -6.31 -28.23 -12.17
N GLN A 136 -6.52 -26.96 -11.78
CA GLN A 136 -5.57 -25.89 -12.05
C GLN A 136 -4.21 -26.17 -11.39
N ILE A 137 -4.20 -26.60 -10.12
CA ILE A 137 -2.98 -27.00 -9.40
C ILE A 137 -2.27 -28.15 -10.15
N LYS A 138 -3.01 -29.15 -10.62
CA LYS A 138 -2.44 -30.27 -11.40
C LYS A 138 -1.78 -29.77 -12.68
N ARG A 139 -2.47 -28.93 -13.48
CA ARG A 139 -1.93 -28.35 -14.71
C ARG A 139 -0.67 -27.52 -14.44
N THR A 140 -0.66 -26.70 -13.39
CA THR A 140 0.50 -25.90 -13.01
C THR A 140 1.68 -26.78 -12.58
N LYS A 141 1.44 -27.86 -11.82
CA LYS A 141 2.48 -28.82 -11.45
C LYS A 141 3.10 -29.50 -12.67
N GLU A 142 2.27 -29.99 -13.60
CA GLU A 142 2.75 -30.63 -14.83
C GLU A 142 3.56 -29.67 -15.72
N ALA A 143 3.09 -28.42 -15.85
CA ALA A 143 3.83 -27.38 -16.58
C ALA A 143 5.18 -27.07 -15.92
N ASN A 144 5.23 -27.01 -14.59
CA ASN A 144 6.46 -26.76 -13.85
C ASN A 144 7.48 -27.89 -14.01
N VAL A 145 7.04 -29.16 -13.94
CA VAL A 145 7.90 -30.33 -14.18
C VAL A 145 8.51 -30.29 -15.59
N LYS A 146 7.70 -29.97 -16.61
CA LYS A 146 8.19 -29.81 -18.00
C LYS A 146 9.20 -28.67 -18.11
N ALA A 147 8.94 -27.53 -17.48
CA ALA A 147 9.84 -26.38 -17.48
C ALA A 147 11.18 -26.71 -16.79
N GLN A 148 11.15 -27.39 -15.65
CA GLN A 148 12.35 -27.83 -14.93
C GLN A 148 13.18 -28.82 -15.77
N ALA A 149 12.55 -29.79 -16.43
CA ALA A 149 13.24 -30.73 -17.31
C ALA A 149 13.93 -30.01 -18.49
N ARG A 150 13.23 -29.05 -19.12
CA ARG A 150 13.80 -28.23 -20.20
C ARG A 150 14.98 -27.39 -19.70
N ASN A 151 14.85 -26.78 -18.52
CA ASN A 151 15.90 -25.96 -17.94
C ASN A 151 17.17 -26.79 -17.66
N LYS A 152 17.01 -27.99 -17.09
CA LYS A 152 18.12 -28.92 -16.86
C LYS A 152 18.84 -29.31 -18.16
N LYS A 153 18.09 -29.56 -19.24
CA LYS A 153 18.67 -29.85 -20.57
C LYS A 153 19.47 -28.66 -21.11
N LEU A 154 18.89 -27.45 -21.07
CA LEU A 154 19.56 -26.23 -21.52
C LEU A 154 20.83 -25.91 -20.71
N MET A 155 20.83 -26.17 -19.40
CA MET A 155 22.02 -26.00 -18.56
C MET A 155 23.15 -26.95 -18.96
N LEU A 156 22.83 -28.20 -19.29
CA LEU A 156 23.81 -29.16 -19.77
C LEU A 156 24.38 -28.75 -21.13
N GLU A 157 23.52 -28.36 -22.08
CA GLU A 157 23.95 -27.86 -23.39
C GLU A 157 24.83 -26.62 -23.27
N ALA A 158 24.47 -25.66 -22.43
CA ALA A 158 25.29 -24.46 -22.17
C ALA A 158 26.67 -24.80 -21.60
N LYS A 159 26.76 -25.84 -20.75
CA LYS A 159 28.05 -26.31 -20.23
C LYS A 159 28.91 -26.94 -21.32
N GLU A 160 28.32 -27.73 -22.20
CA GLU A 160 29.04 -28.31 -23.34
C GLU A 160 29.50 -27.24 -24.33
N TYR A 161 28.64 -26.27 -24.68
CA TYR A 161 29.04 -25.15 -25.54
C TYR A 161 30.22 -24.35 -24.97
N ARG A 162 30.25 -24.10 -23.66
CA ARG A 162 31.40 -23.43 -23.02
C ARG A 162 32.71 -24.21 -23.19
N LYS A 163 32.67 -25.55 -23.06
CA LYS A 163 33.86 -26.38 -23.30
C LYS A 163 34.30 -26.32 -24.75
N THR A 164 33.35 -26.40 -25.69
CA THR A 164 33.62 -26.33 -27.12
C THR A 164 34.24 -24.99 -27.52
N ILE A 165 33.72 -23.88 -26.99
CA ILE A 165 34.29 -22.54 -27.22
C ILE A 165 35.72 -22.47 -26.71
N ALA A 166 35.98 -22.87 -25.46
CA ALA A 166 37.33 -22.87 -24.89
C ALA A 166 38.31 -23.73 -25.71
N HIS A 167 37.86 -24.90 -26.16
CA HIS A 167 38.66 -25.76 -27.03
C HIS A 167 38.98 -25.10 -28.39
N HIS A 168 38.01 -24.44 -29.01
CA HIS A 168 38.22 -23.72 -30.27
C HIS A 168 39.11 -22.50 -30.12
N GLU A 169 38.99 -21.73 -29.03
CA GLU A 169 39.88 -20.61 -28.71
C GLU A 169 41.33 -21.07 -28.57
N GLN A 170 41.56 -22.18 -27.87
CA GLN A 170 42.90 -22.77 -27.76
C GLN A 170 43.46 -23.13 -29.15
N ARG A 171 42.69 -23.85 -29.96
CA ARG A 171 43.12 -24.24 -31.32
C ARG A 171 43.37 -23.04 -32.23
N TYR A 172 42.56 -21.99 -32.10
CA TYR A 172 42.73 -20.75 -32.84
C TYR A 172 44.07 -20.08 -32.49
N ASN A 173 44.42 -19.99 -31.21
CA ASN A 173 45.69 -19.44 -30.76
C ASN A 173 46.88 -20.28 -31.23
N GLU A 174 46.77 -21.61 -31.18
CA GLU A 174 47.79 -22.51 -31.72
C GLU A 174 48.01 -22.29 -33.22
N CYS A 175 46.94 -22.13 -34.00
CA CYS A 175 47.02 -21.83 -35.43
C CYS A 175 47.68 -20.47 -35.70
N ILE A 176 47.29 -19.42 -34.97
CA ILE A 176 47.92 -18.09 -35.10
C ILE A 176 49.42 -18.17 -34.83
N ASN A 177 49.81 -18.84 -33.76
CA ASN A 177 51.22 -18.96 -33.39
C ASN A 177 52.02 -19.71 -34.48
N LYS A 178 51.46 -20.77 -35.05
CA LYS A 178 52.07 -21.46 -36.20
C LYS A 178 52.21 -20.56 -37.42
N ILE A 179 51.19 -19.77 -37.76
CA ILE A 179 51.25 -18.81 -38.88
C ILE A 179 52.37 -17.79 -38.64
N ARG A 180 52.50 -17.26 -37.42
CA ARG A 180 53.56 -16.32 -37.07
C ARG A 180 54.94 -16.95 -37.25
N GLN A 181 55.13 -18.16 -36.75
CA GLN A 181 56.39 -18.89 -36.89
C GLN A 181 56.75 -19.11 -38.37
N GLN A 182 55.80 -19.60 -39.18
CA GLN A 182 56.03 -19.85 -40.60
C GLN A 182 56.33 -18.57 -41.39
N LYS A 183 55.72 -17.43 -41.03
CA LYS A 183 56.04 -16.14 -41.65
C LYS A 183 57.48 -15.71 -41.34
N ALA A 184 57.90 -15.81 -40.09
CA ALA A 184 59.28 -15.50 -39.70
C ALA A 184 60.29 -16.40 -40.43
N GLU A 185 60.00 -17.69 -40.54
CA GLU A 185 60.83 -18.63 -41.32
C GLU A 185 60.89 -18.26 -42.81
N LEU A 186 59.79 -17.83 -43.42
CA LEU A 186 59.78 -17.39 -44.82
C LEU A 186 60.61 -16.13 -45.05
N GLU A 187 60.43 -15.11 -44.22
CA GLU A 187 61.16 -13.85 -44.31
C GLU A 187 62.67 -14.07 -44.18
N HIS A 188 63.08 -14.94 -43.26
CA HIS A 188 64.49 -15.35 -43.09
C HIS A 188 65.08 -16.07 -44.31
N ASN A 189 64.25 -16.78 -45.09
CA ASN A 189 64.68 -17.59 -46.24
C ASN A 189 64.61 -16.86 -47.58
N THR A 190 63.88 -15.74 -47.69
CA THR A 190 63.87 -14.88 -48.87
C THR A 190 64.98 -13.84 -48.76
N GLY A 191 66.15 -14.14 -49.33
CA GLY A 191 67.36 -13.30 -49.29
C GLY A 191 67.06 -11.80 -49.45
N ALA A 192 67.13 -11.07 -48.33
CA ALA A 192 66.95 -9.63 -48.28
C ALA A 192 68.25 -8.92 -48.72
N GLY A 193 68.11 -7.88 -49.55
CA GLY A 193 69.23 -7.00 -49.90
C GLY A 193 69.68 -6.23 -48.66
N LEU A 194 70.95 -6.35 -48.30
CA LEU A 194 71.49 -5.88 -47.02
C LEU A 194 72.26 -4.56 -47.17
N TYR A 195 73.01 -4.41 -48.26
CA TYR A 195 73.88 -3.26 -48.47
C TYR A 195 73.89 -2.86 -49.94
N HIS A 196 73.84 -1.55 -50.19
CA HIS A 196 73.99 -0.98 -51.52
C HIS A 196 74.83 0.30 -51.48
N LYS A 197 75.95 0.32 -52.22
CA LYS A 197 76.80 1.50 -52.41
C LYS A 197 77.46 1.49 -53.78
N GLY A 198 77.15 2.49 -54.60
CA GLY A 198 77.59 2.62 -55.98
C GLY A 198 77.30 1.36 -56.79
N LYS A 199 78.38 0.67 -57.17
CA LYS A 199 78.35 -0.56 -57.98
C LYS A 199 78.28 -1.83 -57.17
N ASP A 200 78.37 -1.73 -55.84
CA ASP A 200 78.47 -2.85 -54.91
C ASP A 200 77.13 -3.13 -54.23
N HIS A 201 76.78 -4.41 -54.17
CA HIS A 201 75.58 -4.90 -53.49
C HIS A 201 75.94 -6.12 -52.64
N LEU A 202 75.41 -6.19 -51.42
CA LEU A 202 75.46 -7.40 -50.58
C LEU A 202 74.03 -7.85 -50.28
N ILE A 203 73.79 -9.14 -50.43
CA ILE A 203 72.49 -9.79 -50.19
C ILE A 203 72.73 -10.95 -49.23
N ILE A 204 71.82 -11.18 -48.30
CA ILE A 204 71.94 -12.32 -47.38
C ILE A 204 71.73 -13.61 -48.18
N TRP A 205 72.70 -14.55 -48.09
CA TRP A 205 72.52 -15.86 -48.69
C TRP A 205 71.57 -16.69 -47.82
N PRO A 206 70.51 -17.30 -48.42
CA PRO A 206 69.40 -17.87 -47.66
C PRO A 206 69.80 -19.09 -46.82
N GLN A 207 70.88 -19.78 -47.15
CA GLN A 207 71.34 -20.99 -46.46
C GLN A 207 72.73 -20.80 -45.84
N LYS A 208 73.06 -21.56 -44.79
CA LYS A 208 74.46 -21.69 -44.36
C LYS A 208 75.23 -22.43 -45.44
N THR A 209 76.47 -22.03 -45.69
CA THR A 209 77.33 -22.60 -46.71
C THR A 209 78.49 -23.33 -46.07
N LYS A 210 78.77 -24.54 -46.55
CA LYS A 210 79.95 -25.32 -46.15
C LYS A 210 81.10 -25.04 -47.09
N MET A 211 82.25 -24.68 -46.52
CA MET A 211 83.44 -24.27 -47.26
C MET A 211 84.65 -25.07 -46.77
N ALA A 212 85.52 -25.45 -47.70
CA ALA A 212 86.78 -26.12 -47.40
C ALA A 212 87.89 -25.08 -47.20
N ARG A 213 88.66 -25.22 -46.13
CA ARG A 213 89.89 -24.47 -45.89
C ARG A 213 91.04 -25.04 -46.73
N PRO A 214 92.14 -24.29 -46.93
CA PRO A 214 93.32 -24.77 -47.63
C PRO A 214 93.98 -26.02 -47.01
N ASP A 215 93.79 -26.25 -45.71
CA ASP A 215 94.28 -27.43 -44.98
C ASP A 215 93.37 -28.66 -45.15
N GLY A 216 92.24 -28.53 -45.85
CA GLY A 216 91.25 -29.58 -46.06
C GLY A 216 90.16 -29.68 -44.98
N SER A 217 90.22 -28.88 -43.91
CA SER A 217 89.15 -28.79 -42.91
C SER A 217 87.91 -28.10 -43.49
N MET A 218 86.73 -28.37 -42.92
CA MET A 218 85.46 -27.78 -43.37
C MET A 218 84.89 -26.87 -42.29
N PHE A 219 84.34 -25.73 -42.69
CA PHE A 219 83.56 -24.86 -41.81
C PHE A 219 82.20 -24.55 -42.44
N GLU A 220 81.22 -24.29 -41.58
CA GLU A 220 79.87 -23.91 -41.99
C GLU A 220 79.57 -22.51 -41.45
N SER A 221 79.25 -21.58 -42.35
CA SER A 221 78.96 -20.20 -41.97
C SER A 221 77.82 -19.62 -42.80
N ARG A 222 77.16 -18.60 -42.27
CA ARG A 222 76.31 -17.73 -43.06
C ARG A 222 77.19 -16.92 -44.00
N SER A 223 76.74 -16.79 -45.24
CA SER A 223 77.45 -16.03 -46.27
C SER A 223 76.61 -14.86 -46.77
N LEU A 224 77.30 -13.85 -47.29
CA LEU A 224 76.69 -12.80 -48.09
C LEU A 224 76.96 -13.09 -49.57
N LEU A 225 75.96 -12.89 -50.42
CA LEU A 225 76.15 -12.82 -51.85
C LEU A 225 76.57 -11.39 -52.20
N TYR A 226 77.80 -11.25 -52.68
CA TYR A 226 78.26 -10.01 -53.29
C TYR A 226 77.91 -10.00 -54.78
N LEU A 227 77.30 -8.90 -55.22
CA LEU A 227 77.01 -8.62 -56.62
C LEU A 227 77.57 -7.24 -56.99
N HIS A 228 78.30 -7.19 -58.09
CA HIS A 228 78.77 -5.95 -58.70
C HIS A 228 77.91 -5.58 -59.91
N GLN A 229 77.74 -4.29 -60.20
CA GLN A 229 76.92 -3.77 -61.31
C GLN A 229 77.28 -4.38 -62.68
N SER A 230 78.51 -4.85 -62.86
CA SER A 230 78.92 -5.58 -64.07
C SER A 230 78.28 -6.98 -64.23
N GLY A 231 77.39 -7.39 -63.32
CA GLY A 231 76.76 -8.72 -63.29
C GLY A 231 77.67 -9.83 -62.74
N ARG A 232 78.86 -9.48 -62.23
CA ARG A 232 79.78 -10.43 -61.60
C ARG A 232 79.44 -10.52 -60.12
N GLY A 233 79.53 -11.71 -59.55
CA GLY A 233 79.26 -11.91 -58.13
C GLY A 233 80.06 -13.07 -57.54
N GLY A 234 80.05 -13.14 -56.22
CA GLY A 234 80.70 -14.20 -55.46
C GLY A 234 80.15 -14.25 -54.05
N LEU A 235 80.36 -15.38 -53.37
CA LEU A 235 80.03 -15.48 -51.96
C LEU A 235 81.15 -14.86 -51.12
N VAL A 236 80.76 -14.08 -50.12
CA VAL A 236 81.60 -13.60 -49.04
C VAL A 236 81.31 -14.50 -47.85
N THR A 237 82.31 -15.26 -47.46
CA THR A 237 82.22 -16.21 -46.35
C THR A 237 82.99 -15.66 -45.16
N PHE A 238 82.65 -16.11 -43.96
CA PHE A 238 83.41 -15.81 -42.75
C PHE A 238 84.01 -17.09 -42.21
N ASP A 239 85.33 -17.09 -42.10
CA ASP A 239 86.10 -18.14 -41.43
C ASP A 239 86.61 -17.58 -40.09
N PRO A 240 86.32 -18.23 -38.95
CA PRO A 240 86.75 -17.75 -37.63
C PRO A 240 88.27 -17.51 -37.51
N GLU A 241 89.07 -18.23 -38.29
CA GLU A 241 90.54 -18.11 -38.25
C GLU A 241 91.08 -16.99 -39.16
N THR A 242 90.38 -16.67 -40.25
CA THR A 242 90.90 -15.79 -41.31
C THR A 242 90.02 -14.58 -41.63
N GLY A 243 88.88 -14.44 -40.93
CA GLY A 243 87.90 -13.36 -41.07
C GLY A 243 87.00 -13.49 -42.30
N ALA A 244 86.27 -12.43 -42.63
CA ALA A 244 85.44 -12.44 -43.84
C ALA A 244 86.29 -12.23 -45.10
N GLN A 245 86.10 -13.12 -46.08
CA GLN A 245 86.81 -13.11 -47.35
C GLN A 245 85.85 -13.38 -48.50
N LEU A 246 86.08 -12.71 -49.63
CA LEU A 246 85.43 -13.06 -50.89
C LEU A 246 86.06 -14.36 -51.40
N CYS A 247 85.24 -15.33 -51.81
CA CYS A 247 85.74 -16.56 -52.42
C CYS A 247 86.67 -16.25 -53.60
N ALA A 248 87.76 -17.00 -53.71
CA ALA A 248 88.82 -16.76 -54.69
C ALA A 248 88.27 -16.67 -56.13
N ALA A 249 88.48 -15.52 -56.77
CA ALA A 249 88.09 -15.29 -58.16
C ALA A 249 89.26 -15.64 -59.11
N PRO A 250 88.99 -16.06 -60.37
CA PRO A 250 90.02 -16.30 -61.38
C PRO A 250 90.90 -15.05 -61.63
N LYS A 251 92.08 -15.19 -62.26
CA LYS A 251 92.95 -14.04 -62.59
C LYS A 251 92.17 -12.96 -63.36
N GLY A 252 92.21 -11.71 -62.86
CA GLY A 252 91.31 -10.62 -63.30
C GLY A 252 89.99 -10.54 -62.51
N GLY A 253 89.99 -11.15 -61.33
CA GLY A 253 88.84 -11.39 -60.48
C GLY A 253 88.15 -10.15 -59.94
N LEU A 254 86.90 -10.36 -59.53
CA LEU A 254 86.07 -9.37 -58.92
C LEU A 254 86.65 -8.95 -57.55
N ARG A 255 86.77 -7.64 -57.30
CA ARG A 255 87.27 -7.09 -56.03
C ARG A 255 86.24 -6.12 -55.47
N MET A 256 85.83 -6.34 -54.22
CA MET A 256 84.95 -5.45 -53.47
C MET A 256 85.69 -4.17 -53.08
N ALA A 257 84.99 -3.03 -52.97
CA ALA A 257 85.55 -1.83 -52.36
C ALA A 257 85.86 -2.07 -50.87
N ASP A 258 86.87 -1.36 -50.33
CA ASP A 258 87.35 -1.59 -48.96
C ASP A 258 86.24 -1.37 -47.91
N GLU A 259 85.41 -0.34 -48.09
CA GLU A 259 84.25 -0.07 -47.20
C GLU A 259 83.18 -1.17 -47.28
N THR A 260 82.95 -1.73 -48.47
CA THR A 260 82.02 -2.86 -48.67
C THR A 260 82.54 -4.12 -47.98
N ILE A 261 83.86 -4.33 -48.00
CA ILE A 261 84.52 -5.44 -47.28
C ILE A 261 84.38 -5.27 -45.77
N GLU A 262 84.58 -4.05 -45.26
CA GLU A 262 84.46 -3.74 -43.84
C GLU A 262 83.04 -3.98 -43.33
N TYR A 263 82.03 -3.46 -44.05
CA TYR A 263 80.63 -3.73 -43.73
C TYR A 263 80.31 -5.23 -43.74
N ALA A 264 80.78 -5.97 -44.76
CA ALA A 264 80.57 -7.41 -44.84
C ALA A 264 81.24 -8.15 -43.67
N LYS A 265 82.43 -7.73 -43.25
CA LYS A 265 83.14 -8.29 -42.10
C LYS A 265 82.37 -8.09 -40.80
N ASP A 266 81.94 -6.88 -40.51
CA ASP A 266 81.25 -6.56 -39.27
C ASP A 266 79.90 -7.29 -39.17
N TRP A 267 79.15 -7.32 -40.26
CA TRP A 267 77.89 -8.03 -40.31
C TRP A 267 78.10 -9.54 -40.17
N LEU A 268 79.03 -10.13 -40.92
CA LEU A 268 79.29 -11.56 -40.87
C LEU A 268 79.87 -12.00 -39.52
N PHE A 269 80.70 -11.17 -38.89
CA PHE A 269 81.18 -11.41 -37.53
C PHE A 269 80.01 -11.41 -36.55
N THR A 270 79.15 -10.39 -36.61
CA THR A 270 77.99 -10.28 -35.73
C THR A 270 77.07 -11.51 -35.88
N VAL A 271 76.75 -11.90 -37.11
CA VAL A 271 75.83 -13.01 -37.36
C VAL A 271 76.46 -14.36 -37.04
N ASN A 272 77.72 -14.61 -37.43
CA ASN A 272 78.33 -15.93 -37.25
C ASN A 272 78.89 -16.13 -35.85
N GLU A 273 79.63 -15.17 -35.29
CA GLU A 273 80.30 -15.32 -33.99
C GLU A 273 79.39 -14.96 -32.81
N LEU A 274 78.61 -13.88 -32.91
CA LEU A 274 77.78 -13.42 -31.79
C LEU A 274 76.37 -14.04 -31.78
N GLN A 275 75.87 -14.50 -32.94
CA GLN A 275 74.50 -14.98 -33.11
C GLN A 275 74.41 -16.43 -33.63
N ASP A 276 75.52 -17.18 -33.64
CA ASP A 276 75.58 -18.59 -34.06
C ASP A 276 74.99 -18.85 -35.47
N GLY A 277 75.14 -17.87 -36.36
CA GLY A 277 74.64 -17.90 -37.73
C GLY A 277 73.12 -17.69 -37.89
N VAL A 278 72.43 -17.26 -36.83
CA VAL A 278 71.01 -16.88 -36.81
C VAL A 278 70.86 -15.39 -37.09
N VAL A 279 70.38 -15.02 -38.29
CA VAL A 279 70.02 -13.64 -38.64
C VAL A 279 68.74 -13.21 -37.92
N HIS A 280 68.77 -12.11 -37.19
CA HIS A 280 67.61 -11.50 -36.54
C HIS A 280 67.06 -10.33 -37.38
N ASP A 281 65.84 -9.86 -37.08
CA ASP A 281 65.18 -8.76 -37.81
C ASP A 281 66.05 -7.49 -37.92
N LYS A 282 66.80 -7.18 -36.86
CA LYS A 282 67.73 -6.02 -36.84
C LYS A 282 68.87 -6.16 -37.86
N ASP A 283 69.27 -7.38 -38.18
CA ASP A 283 70.37 -7.68 -39.09
C ASP A 283 69.89 -7.70 -40.56
N MET A 284 68.57 -7.66 -40.78
CA MET A 284 67.93 -7.60 -42.09
C MET A 284 67.58 -6.16 -42.53
N ILE A 285 67.96 -5.15 -41.74
CA ILE A 285 67.68 -3.75 -42.08
C ILE A 285 68.59 -3.34 -43.25
N PRO A 286 68.04 -2.95 -44.42
CA PRO A 286 68.84 -2.59 -45.59
C PRO A 286 69.56 -1.26 -45.37
N VAL A 287 70.85 -1.21 -45.71
CA VAL A 287 71.65 0.01 -45.70
C VAL A 287 71.93 0.46 -47.13
N ASN A 288 71.43 1.65 -47.49
CA ASN A 288 71.64 2.26 -48.80
C ASN A 288 72.44 3.55 -48.67
N HIS A 289 73.65 3.55 -49.25
CA HIS A 289 74.57 4.69 -49.24
C HIS A 289 74.50 5.53 -50.52
N ASN A 290 73.58 5.24 -51.44
CA ASN A 290 73.39 5.96 -52.71
C ASN A 290 72.36 7.10 -52.63
N LEU A 291 72.12 7.65 -51.43
CA LEU A 291 71.30 8.85 -51.24
C LEU A 291 72.01 10.10 -51.77
#